data_AF-A0A7W1KRB0-F1
#
_entry.id   AF-A0A7W1KRB0-F1
#
_cell.length_a   1.000
_cell.length_b   1.000
_cell.length_c   1.000
_cell.angle_alpha   90.00
_cell.angle_beta   90.00
_cell.angle_gamma   90.00
#
_symmetry.space_group_name_H-M   'P 1'
#
loop_
_entity.id
_entity.type
_entity.pdbx_description
1 polymer ?
#
loop_
_entity_poly.entity_id
_entity_poly.type
_entity_poly.pdbx_seq_one_letter_code
_entity_poly.pdbx_strand_id
1 'polypeptide(L)'
;MAKHKYATKPPNMTTMPPGVPYIIGNEAAERFSFYGMRSILTVFMTAYLVNKAGDLSPMGDAEARAWFATFVSAVYFLPILGAILAEGFLGKYRTILWLSIVYCLGHLALAFMDTAVGIAWGQEKVLALGLGLIALGSGGIKPCVSANVGDQFGESNKHLLSKVFGWFYFSINAGSFLSTILCPLMLANPNWGPRWAFGIPGVAMFIATIFFWAGRKRFVHIPPAGWGFVKQMFSKEGLGALGRLVIVYIFVAIFWSLWDQSSGGSWTLQARNMDLNFFGMQLLPAQVQTANPILILLFIPLMNYVIYPMIDKVFPLTPLRKIGIGLFLTGFSFVVIAYIQSMIDAGQRPTVWWQFLAYVILTAGETMVSITGLELSYTQAPNKMKSAVMAAWLFCVSLGNAFTAGVNFFIANPDGTSKMSDFNYYLFFAGLMLVASAIFAVVANFYKYRTYLQSQEPTEDETATEPVLAGGTPT
;
A
#
# COMPACT_ATOMS: atom_id res chain seq x y z
N MET A 1 21.67 -32.77 -19.26
CA MET A 1 21.22 -31.49 -18.66
C MET A 1 20.12 -30.90 -19.54
N ALA A 2 18.91 -30.70 -19.00
CA ALA A 2 17.83 -30.08 -19.76
C ALA A 2 18.23 -28.65 -20.15
N LYS A 3 18.25 -28.33 -21.45
CA LYS A 3 18.46 -26.95 -21.93
C LYS A 3 17.32 -26.09 -21.40
N HIS A 4 17.54 -25.33 -20.33
CA HIS A 4 16.55 -24.37 -19.86
C HIS A 4 16.30 -23.32 -20.96
N LYS A 5 15.04 -23.19 -21.38
CA LYS A 5 14.57 -22.28 -22.44
C LYS A 5 14.75 -20.79 -22.08
N TYR A 6 15.00 -20.48 -20.80
CA TYR A 6 15.12 -19.14 -20.25
C TYR A 6 16.40 -19.02 -19.42
N ALA A 7 16.97 -17.82 -19.35
CA ALA A 7 18.12 -17.53 -18.50
C ALA A 7 17.74 -17.71 -17.03
N THR A 8 18.56 -18.40 -16.24
CA THR A 8 18.33 -18.65 -14.80
C THR A 8 19.33 -17.94 -13.90
N LYS A 9 20.26 -17.17 -14.49
CA LYS A 9 21.24 -16.34 -13.80
C LYS A 9 21.38 -14.99 -14.51
N PRO A 10 21.68 -13.90 -13.79
CA PRO A 10 22.00 -12.62 -14.40
C PRO A 10 23.15 -12.74 -15.40
N PRO A 11 23.03 -12.15 -16.60
CA PRO A 11 24.13 -12.12 -17.55
C PRO A 11 25.27 -11.26 -17.02
N ASN A 12 26.52 -11.62 -17.35
CA ASN A 12 27.67 -10.79 -17.02
C ASN A 12 27.70 -9.57 -17.96
N MET A 13 27.15 -8.45 -17.52
CA MET A 13 27.09 -7.19 -18.26
C MET A 13 27.24 -6.02 -17.31
N THR A 14 27.80 -4.91 -17.79
CA THR A 14 27.94 -3.65 -17.01
C THR A 14 26.79 -2.68 -17.27
N THR A 15 25.97 -2.93 -18.29
CA THR A 15 24.84 -2.11 -18.69
C THR A 15 23.53 -2.54 -18.04
N MET A 16 22.48 -1.75 -18.24
CA MET A 16 21.13 -2.04 -17.77
C MET A 16 20.61 -3.37 -18.36
N PRO A 17 20.07 -4.29 -17.54
CA PRO A 17 19.48 -5.52 -18.06
C PRO A 17 18.32 -5.24 -19.02
N PRO A 18 18.22 -5.95 -20.16
CA PRO A 18 17.20 -5.68 -21.18
C PRO A 18 15.77 -6.01 -20.73
N GLY A 19 15.61 -6.72 -19.60
CA GLY A 19 14.32 -6.98 -18.96
C GLY A 19 13.75 -5.76 -18.24
N VAL A 20 14.58 -4.83 -17.76
CA VAL A 20 14.15 -3.73 -16.88
C VAL A 20 13.03 -2.87 -17.49
N PRO A 21 13.09 -2.43 -18.76
CA PRO A 21 12.03 -1.59 -19.34
C PRO A 21 10.64 -2.26 -19.31
N TYR A 22 10.57 -3.58 -19.49
CA TYR A 22 9.32 -4.32 -19.42
C TYR A 22 8.75 -4.39 -18.00
N ILE A 23 9.63 -4.47 -16.99
CA ILE A 23 9.20 -4.51 -15.59
C ILE A 23 8.72 -3.12 -15.14
N ILE A 24 9.45 -2.05 -15.48
CA ILE A 24 9.04 -0.67 -15.17
C ILE A 24 7.74 -0.30 -15.89
N GLY A 25 7.60 -0.66 -17.17
CA GLY A 25 6.35 -0.43 -17.92
C GLY A 25 5.16 -1.18 -17.34
N ASN A 26 5.36 -2.45 -16.95
CA ASN A 26 4.35 -3.22 -16.21
C ASN A 26 3.98 -2.55 -14.90
N GLU A 27 4.97 -2.12 -14.10
CA GLU A 27 4.72 -1.48 -12.80
C GLU A 27 3.90 -0.20 -12.97
N ALA A 28 4.28 0.70 -13.89
CA ALA A 28 3.55 1.94 -14.12
C ALA A 28 2.06 1.70 -14.45
N ALA A 29 1.78 0.75 -15.35
CA ALA A 29 0.43 0.44 -15.80
C ALA A 29 -0.40 -0.30 -14.74
N GLU A 30 0.20 -1.22 -13.98
CA GLU A 30 -0.50 -1.90 -12.89
C GLU A 30 -0.77 -0.95 -11.70
N ARG A 31 0.16 -0.03 -11.39
CA ARG A 31 -0.06 1.02 -10.38
C ARG A 31 -1.18 1.97 -10.77
N PHE A 32 -1.23 2.39 -12.04
CA PHE A 32 -2.37 3.15 -12.57
C PHE A 32 -3.68 2.38 -12.35
N SER A 33 -3.70 1.08 -12.66
CA SER A 33 -4.89 0.25 -12.48
C SER A 33 -5.35 0.16 -11.02
N PHE A 34 -4.43 -0.17 -10.12
CA PHE A 34 -4.72 -0.36 -8.70
C PHE A 34 -5.24 0.92 -8.05
N TYR A 35 -4.49 2.02 -8.16
CA TYR A 35 -4.85 3.29 -7.51
C TYR A 35 -6.07 3.94 -8.17
N GLY A 36 -6.23 3.82 -9.49
CA GLY A 36 -7.39 4.33 -10.21
C GLY A 36 -8.69 3.70 -9.74
N MET A 37 -8.76 2.37 -9.76
CA MET A 37 -9.93 1.64 -9.26
C MET A 37 -10.19 1.90 -7.77
N ARG A 38 -9.14 1.86 -6.94
CA ARG A 38 -9.25 2.11 -5.51
C ARG A 38 -9.78 3.51 -5.20
N SER A 39 -9.38 4.53 -5.96
CA SER A 39 -9.79 5.94 -5.75
C SER A 39 -11.28 6.18 -5.87
N ILE A 40 -11.94 5.44 -6.76
CA ILE A 40 -13.36 5.63 -7.07
C ILE A 40 -14.27 4.64 -6.33
N LEU A 41 -13.70 3.64 -5.65
CA LEU A 41 -14.44 2.50 -5.11
C LEU A 41 -15.50 2.92 -4.08
N THR A 42 -15.11 3.71 -3.08
CA THR A 42 -16.04 4.19 -2.05
C THR A 42 -17.11 5.11 -2.65
N VAL A 43 -16.73 5.95 -3.62
CA VAL A 43 -17.69 6.82 -4.31
C VAL A 43 -18.72 6.01 -5.09
N PHE A 44 -18.27 5.00 -5.82
CA PHE A 44 -19.15 4.10 -6.54
C PHE A 44 -20.14 3.41 -5.60
N MET A 45 -19.68 2.81 -4.51
CA MET A 45 -20.54 2.08 -3.56
C MET A 45 -21.66 2.95 -2.98
N THR A 46 -21.37 4.20 -2.64
CA THR A 46 -22.35 5.09 -1.99
C THR A 46 -23.18 5.97 -2.93
N ALA A 47 -22.93 5.93 -4.25
CA ALA A 47 -23.61 6.84 -5.18
C ALA A 47 -24.07 6.22 -6.51
N TYR A 48 -23.50 5.09 -6.93
CA TYR A 48 -23.73 4.51 -8.26
C TYR A 48 -24.26 3.07 -8.25
N LEU A 49 -24.27 2.40 -7.10
CA LEU A 49 -24.79 1.04 -6.99
C LEU A 49 -26.30 1.00 -7.30
N VAL A 50 -26.70 -0.01 -8.07
CA VAL A 50 -28.10 -0.31 -8.39
C VAL A 50 -28.49 -1.72 -7.96
N ASN A 51 -29.77 -1.88 -7.64
CA ASN A 51 -30.37 -3.18 -7.34
C ASN A 51 -30.63 -3.98 -8.63
N LYS A 52 -31.20 -5.19 -8.51
CA LYS A 52 -31.51 -6.06 -9.65
C LYS A 52 -32.58 -5.53 -10.62
N ALA A 53 -33.41 -4.60 -10.17
CA ALA A 53 -34.39 -3.91 -11.01
C ALA A 53 -33.75 -2.74 -11.79
N GLY A 54 -32.52 -2.36 -11.46
CA GLY A 54 -31.80 -1.23 -12.05
C GLY A 54 -32.01 0.09 -11.31
N ASP A 55 -32.75 0.10 -10.19
CA ASP A 55 -32.94 1.30 -9.38
C ASP A 55 -31.72 1.57 -8.50
N LEU A 56 -31.41 2.86 -8.27
CA LEU A 56 -30.35 3.27 -7.36
C LEU A 56 -30.57 2.69 -5.95
N SER A 57 -29.56 2.00 -5.46
CA SER A 57 -29.53 1.34 -4.16
C SER A 57 -28.10 1.43 -3.59
N PRO A 58 -27.62 2.65 -3.28
CA PRO A 58 -26.28 2.84 -2.75
C PRO A 58 -26.13 2.24 -1.33
N MET A 59 -24.91 1.81 -1.02
CA MET A 59 -24.52 1.43 0.34
C MET A 59 -24.48 2.65 1.25
N GLY A 60 -24.75 2.42 2.54
CA GLY A 60 -24.45 3.40 3.58
C GLY A 60 -22.95 3.66 3.71
N ASP A 61 -22.56 4.85 4.17
CA ASP A 61 -21.16 5.26 4.29
C ASP A 61 -20.31 4.29 5.14
N ALA A 62 -20.85 3.81 6.26
CA ALA A 62 -20.17 2.85 7.13
C ALA A 62 -19.96 1.50 6.43
N GLU A 63 -20.97 1.00 5.72
CA GLU A 63 -20.86 -0.25 4.96
C GLU A 63 -19.82 -0.13 3.83
N ALA A 64 -19.85 0.97 3.07
CA ALA A 64 -18.89 1.23 2.01
C ALA A 64 -17.44 1.31 2.56
N ARG A 65 -17.23 2.00 3.69
CA ARG A 65 -15.93 2.02 4.40
C ARG A 65 -15.49 0.62 4.84
N ALA A 66 -16.43 -0.23 5.29
CA ALA A 66 -16.15 -1.61 5.70
C ALA A 66 -15.67 -2.47 4.52
N TRP A 67 -16.37 -2.43 3.39
CA TRP A 67 -16.00 -3.15 2.17
C TRP A 67 -14.67 -2.66 1.60
N PHE A 68 -14.45 -1.34 1.59
CA PHE A 68 -13.18 -0.75 1.18
C PHE A 68 -12.02 -1.27 2.04
N ALA A 69 -12.14 -1.20 3.38
CA ALA A 69 -11.10 -1.67 4.29
C ALA A 69 -10.92 -3.21 4.20
N THR A 70 -11.99 -3.97 3.99
CA THR A 70 -11.92 -5.42 3.77
C THR A 70 -11.12 -5.75 2.51
N PHE A 71 -11.37 -5.04 1.41
CA PHE A 71 -10.62 -5.17 0.18
C PHE A 71 -9.13 -4.88 0.40
N VAL A 72 -8.79 -3.75 1.04
CA VAL A 72 -7.40 -3.40 1.34
C VAL A 72 -6.75 -4.45 2.24
N SER A 73 -7.46 -4.93 3.27
CA SER A 73 -6.96 -5.99 4.15
C SER A 73 -6.60 -7.26 3.37
N ALA A 74 -7.48 -7.70 2.46
CA ALA A 74 -7.25 -8.87 1.63
C ALA A 74 -6.04 -8.68 0.68
N VAL A 75 -5.91 -7.52 0.05
CA VAL A 75 -4.77 -7.15 -0.83
C VAL A 75 -3.44 -7.27 -0.11
N TYR A 76 -3.38 -6.96 1.19
CA TYR A 76 -2.15 -7.01 1.98
C TYR A 76 -1.97 -8.30 2.78
N PHE A 77 -2.99 -9.16 2.84
CA PHE A 77 -2.91 -10.52 3.38
C PHE A 77 -2.38 -11.53 2.35
N LEU A 78 -2.89 -11.44 1.11
CA LEU A 78 -2.58 -12.36 0.01
C LEU A 78 -1.14 -12.34 -0.54
N PRO A 79 -0.24 -11.37 -0.22
CA PRO A 79 1.19 -11.51 -0.47
C PRO A 79 1.79 -12.79 0.10
N ILE A 80 1.31 -13.29 1.25
CA ILE A 80 1.79 -14.55 1.84
C ILE A 80 1.58 -15.72 0.87
N LEU A 81 0.39 -15.79 0.25
CA LEU A 81 0.07 -16.80 -0.75
C LEU A 81 0.94 -16.64 -2.00
N GLY A 82 1.13 -15.41 -2.46
CA GLY A 82 2.02 -15.09 -3.59
C GLY A 82 3.46 -15.58 -3.37
N ALA A 83 4.01 -15.31 -2.19
CA ALA A 83 5.34 -15.76 -1.81
C ALA A 83 5.46 -17.29 -1.77
N ILE A 84 4.47 -17.99 -1.18
CA ILE A 84 4.43 -19.46 -1.15
C ILE A 84 4.40 -20.03 -2.57
N LEU A 85 3.57 -19.48 -3.46
CA LEU A 85 3.48 -19.93 -4.84
C LEU A 85 4.79 -19.71 -5.61
N ALA A 86 5.41 -18.55 -5.46
CA ALA A 86 6.66 -18.20 -6.14
C ALA A 86 7.84 -19.03 -5.64
N GLU A 87 8.04 -19.14 -4.33
CA GLU A 87 9.20 -19.82 -3.74
C GLU A 87 9.03 -21.34 -3.70
N GLY A 88 7.80 -21.83 -3.49
CA GLY A 88 7.53 -23.26 -3.31
C GLY A 88 7.34 -24.04 -4.61
N PHE A 89 6.71 -23.44 -5.63
CA PHE A 89 6.16 -24.22 -6.74
C PHE A 89 6.46 -23.65 -8.14
N LEU A 90 6.09 -22.39 -8.39
CA LEU A 90 5.96 -21.85 -9.75
C LEU A 90 7.18 -21.02 -10.20
N GLY A 91 7.89 -20.40 -9.27
CA GLY A 91 8.88 -19.37 -9.55
C GLY A 91 8.22 -17.99 -9.76
N LYS A 92 8.96 -16.92 -9.45
CA LYS A 92 8.44 -15.54 -9.43
C LYS A 92 7.75 -15.14 -10.74
N TYR A 93 8.39 -15.39 -11.89
CA TYR A 93 7.81 -15.03 -13.21
C TYR A 93 6.44 -15.66 -13.47
N ARG A 94 6.28 -16.97 -13.19
CA ARG A 94 5.01 -17.68 -13.46
C ARG A 94 3.93 -17.25 -12.46
N THR A 95 4.29 -17.06 -11.20
CA THR A 95 3.38 -16.52 -10.18
C THR A 95 2.86 -15.15 -10.60
N ILE A 96 3.76 -14.23 -11.01
CA ILE A 96 3.37 -12.91 -11.50
C ILE A 96 2.42 -13.03 -12.69
N LEU A 97 2.79 -13.80 -13.72
CA LEU A 97 1.97 -13.89 -14.93
C LEU A 97 0.55 -14.43 -14.67
N TRP A 98 0.42 -15.54 -13.92
CA TRP A 98 -0.89 -16.16 -13.68
C TRP A 98 -1.76 -15.31 -12.75
N LEU A 99 -1.19 -14.73 -11.71
CA LEU A 99 -1.94 -13.85 -10.82
C LEU A 99 -2.30 -12.51 -11.48
N SER A 100 -1.47 -12.01 -12.40
CA SER A 100 -1.84 -10.85 -13.24
C SER A 100 -3.02 -11.16 -14.17
N ILE A 101 -3.16 -12.40 -14.67
CA ILE A 101 -4.35 -12.81 -15.42
C ILE A 101 -5.60 -12.81 -14.51
N VAL A 102 -5.49 -13.36 -13.30
CA VAL A 102 -6.58 -13.29 -12.30
C VAL A 102 -6.95 -11.83 -11.98
N TYR A 103 -5.93 -10.97 -11.90
CA TYR A 103 -6.12 -9.54 -11.69
C TYR A 103 -6.93 -8.90 -12.86
N CYS A 104 -6.56 -9.19 -14.11
CA CYS A 104 -7.31 -8.76 -15.28
C CYS A 104 -8.77 -9.23 -15.24
N LEU A 105 -9.02 -10.48 -14.83
CA LEU A 105 -10.39 -11.01 -14.70
C LEU A 105 -11.20 -10.28 -13.62
N GLY A 106 -10.56 -9.87 -12.53
CA GLY A 106 -11.21 -9.06 -11.50
C GLY A 106 -11.62 -7.68 -12.02
N HIS A 107 -10.76 -7.00 -12.77
CA HIS A 107 -11.14 -5.75 -13.43
C HIS A 107 -12.21 -5.95 -14.51
N LEU A 108 -12.16 -7.06 -15.25
CA LEU A 108 -13.18 -7.40 -16.23
C LEU A 108 -14.55 -7.52 -15.55
N ALA A 109 -14.61 -8.21 -14.40
CA ALA A 109 -15.84 -8.31 -13.61
C ALA A 109 -16.38 -6.92 -13.21
N LEU A 110 -15.52 -6.02 -12.71
CA LEU A 110 -15.93 -4.65 -12.36
C LEU A 110 -16.40 -3.84 -13.57
N ALA A 111 -15.76 -3.99 -14.73
CA ALA A 111 -16.14 -3.30 -15.97
C ALA A 111 -17.48 -3.79 -16.55
N PHE A 112 -17.90 -5.02 -16.23
CA PHE A 112 -19.18 -5.60 -16.66
C PHE A 112 -20.34 -5.31 -15.69
N MET A 113 -20.05 -4.76 -14.51
CA MET A 113 -21.01 -4.64 -13.41
C MET A 113 -22.25 -3.79 -13.75
N ASP A 114 -22.12 -2.78 -14.59
CA ASP A 114 -23.22 -1.89 -15.00
C ASP A 114 -23.95 -2.31 -16.28
N THR A 115 -23.59 -3.47 -16.84
CA THR A 115 -24.35 -4.07 -17.96
C THR A 115 -25.63 -4.74 -17.47
N ALA A 116 -26.60 -4.96 -18.37
CA ALA A 116 -27.84 -5.67 -18.04
C ALA A 116 -27.60 -7.04 -17.39
N VAL A 117 -26.54 -7.76 -17.81
CA VAL A 117 -26.15 -9.04 -17.21
C VAL A 117 -25.60 -8.85 -15.79
N GLY A 118 -24.74 -7.85 -15.59
CA GLY A 118 -24.19 -7.52 -14.27
C GLY A 118 -25.27 -7.11 -13.27
N ILE A 119 -26.22 -6.27 -13.71
CA ILE A 119 -27.38 -5.84 -12.92
C ILE A 119 -28.27 -7.04 -12.57
N ALA A 120 -28.56 -7.93 -13.52
CA ALA A 120 -29.38 -9.12 -13.27
C ALA A 120 -28.75 -10.09 -12.24
N TRP A 121 -27.41 -10.24 -12.27
CA TRP A 121 -26.67 -11.02 -11.27
C TRP A 121 -26.68 -10.37 -9.88
N GLY A 122 -26.76 -9.03 -9.85
CA GLY A 122 -26.72 -8.20 -8.65
C GLY A 122 -25.34 -7.55 -8.52
N GLN A 123 -25.30 -6.21 -8.63
CA GLN A 123 -24.04 -5.47 -8.70
C GLN A 123 -23.13 -5.68 -7.49
N GLU A 124 -23.68 -5.77 -6.28
CA GLU A 124 -22.89 -6.05 -5.07
C GLU A 124 -22.13 -7.38 -5.16
N LYS A 125 -22.72 -8.41 -5.76
CA LYS A 125 -22.07 -9.72 -5.92
C LYS A 125 -20.96 -9.65 -6.97
N VAL A 126 -21.20 -8.93 -8.06
CA VAL A 126 -20.20 -8.71 -9.11
C VAL A 126 -19.04 -7.87 -8.56
N LEU A 127 -19.34 -6.85 -7.76
CA LEU A 127 -18.38 -6.02 -7.05
C LEU A 127 -17.51 -6.89 -6.12
N ALA A 128 -18.12 -7.70 -5.25
CA ALA A 128 -17.40 -8.58 -4.33
C ALA A 128 -16.51 -9.59 -5.06
N LEU A 129 -17.00 -10.19 -6.15
CA LEU A 129 -16.21 -11.09 -7.00
C LEU A 129 -15.02 -10.35 -7.63
N GLY A 130 -15.27 -9.19 -8.23
CA GLY A 130 -14.22 -8.37 -8.87
C GLY A 130 -13.15 -7.95 -7.87
N LEU A 131 -13.54 -7.43 -6.71
CA LEU A 131 -12.62 -7.05 -5.63
C LEU A 131 -11.85 -8.25 -5.08
N GLY A 132 -12.48 -9.41 -4.92
CA GLY A 132 -11.81 -10.64 -4.48
C GLY A 132 -10.74 -11.12 -5.45
N LEU A 133 -11.06 -11.12 -6.76
CA LEU A 133 -10.10 -11.46 -7.82
C LEU A 133 -8.95 -10.43 -7.91
N ILE A 134 -9.26 -9.14 -7.79
CA ILE A 134 -8.24 -8.08 -7.74
C ILE A 134 -7.35 -8.24 -6.51
N ALA A 135 -7.92 -8.53 -5.34
CA ALA A 135 -7.14 -8.75 -4.12
C ALA A 135 -6.19 -9.94 -4.26
N LEU A 136 -6.66 -11.05 -4.84
CA LEU A 136 -5.84 -12.22 -5.13
C LEU A 136 -4.72 -11.93 -6.13
N GLY A 137 -5.04 -11.24 -7.22
CA GLY A 137 -4.10 -10.84 -8.25
C GLY A 137 -3.06 -9.85 -7.71
N SER A 138 -3.50 -8.64 -7.35
CA SER A 138 -2.62 -7.56 -6.86
C SER A 138 -1.85 -7.95 -5.59
N GLY A 139 -2.51 -8.62 -4.64
CA GLY A 139 -1.88 -9.07 -3.41
C GLY A 139 -0.79 -10.11 -3.65
N GLY A 140 -1.09 -11.14 -4.44
CA GLY A 140 -0.13 -12.23 -4.65
C GLY A 140 1.06 -11.87 -5.57
N ILE A 141 0.95 -10.85 -6.44
CA ILE A 141 2.11 -10.39 -7.23
C ILE A 141 3.07 -9.48 -6.46
N LYS A 142 2.59 -8.71 -5.46
CA LYS A 142 3.40 -7.74 -4.68
C LYS A 142 4.77 -8.24 -4.22
N PRO A 143 4.90 -9.41 -3.54
CA PRO A 143 6.21 -9.87 -3.07
C PRO A 143 7.11 -10.33 -4.20
N CYS A 144 6.54 -10.67 -5.36
CA CYS A 144 7.25 -11.25 -6.48
C CYS A 144 7.84 -10.19 -7.41
N VAL A 145 7.11 -9.11 -7.71
CA VAL A 145 7.51 -8.12 -8.72
C VAL A 145 8.77 -7.37 -8.31
N SER A 146 8.82 -6.83 -7.08
CA SER A 146 10.01 -6.11 -6.58
C SER A 146 11.23 -7.02 -6.50
N ALA A 147 11.05 -8.28 -6.09
CA ALA A 147 12.13 -9.26 -6.07
C ALA A 147 12.62 -9.61 -7.49
N ASN A 148 11.69 -9.74 -8.44
CA ASN A 148 12.00 -10.04 -9.84
C ASN A 148 12.80 -8.91 -10.51
N VAL A 149 12.63 -7.64 -10.12
CA VAL A 149 13.49 -6.52 -10.57
C VAL A 149 14.93 -6.75 -10.12
N GLY A 150 15.14 -7.04 -8.84
CA GLY A 150 16.48 -7.26 -8.27
C GLY A 150 17.19 -8.45 -8.90
N ASP A 151 16.46 -9.53 -9.16
CA ASP A 151 16.98 -10.76 -9.79
C ASP A 151 17.55 -10.56 -11.20
N GLN A 152 17.32 -9.41 -11.84
CA GLN A 152 17.89 -9.09 -13.15
C GLN A 152 19.36 -8.65 -13.09
N PHE A 153 19.85 -8.32 -11.89
CA PHE A 153 21.19 -7.76 -11.66
C PHE A 153 22.13 -8.80 -11.06
N GLY A 154 23.39 -8.72 -11.46
CA GLY A 154 24.51 -9.48 -10.89
C GLY A 154 25.62 -8.54 -10.42
N GLU A 155 26.76 -9.11 -10.01
CA GLU A 155 27.88 -8.33 -9.44
C GLU A 155 28.40 -7.22 -10.37
N SER A 156 28.43 -7.45 -11.69
CA SER A 156 28.98 -6.50 -12.66
C SER A 156 28.09 -5.28 -12.96
N ASN A 157 26.79 -5.35 -12.69
CA ASN A 157 25.85 -4.22 -12.88
C ASN A 157 25.09 -3.81 -11.61
N LYS A 158 25.45 -4.33 -10.42
CA LYS A 158 24.80 -3.98 -9.15
C LYS A 158 24.79 -2.47 -8.85
N HIS A 159 25.76 -1.72 -9.35
CA HIS A 159 25.84 -0.27 -9.22
C HIS A 159 24.65 0.47 -9.89
N LEU A 160 23.93 -0.18 -10.82
CA LEU A 160 22.73 0.38 -11.48
C LEU A 160 21.44 0.11 -10.70
N LEU A 161 21.47 -0.72 -9.67
CA LEU A 161 20.29 -1.17 -8.94
C LEU A 161 19.54 0.01 -8.29
N SER A 162 20.27 0.94 -7.66
CA SER A 162 19.69 2.15 -7.06
C SER A 162 18.99 3.03 -8.09
N LYS A 163 19.53 3.13 -9.31
CA LYS A 163 18.91 3.89 -10.41
C LYS A 163 17.58 3.25 -10.83
N VAL A 164 17.51 1.93 -10.93
CA VAL A 164 16.28 1.23 -11.30
C VAL A 164 15.22 1.28 -10.21
N PHE A 165 15.60 1.12 -8.94
CA PHE A 165 14.64 1.32 -7.84
C PHE A 165 14.13 2.77 -7.80
N GLY A 166 14.95 3.76 -8.17
CA GLY A 166 14.49 5.13 -8.39
C GLY A 166 13.43 5.24 -9.49
N TRP A 167 13.64 4.61 -10.65
CA TRP A 167 12.64 4.56 -11.73
C TRP A 167 11.37 3.81 -11.32
N PHE A 168 11.50 2.71 -10.59
CA PHE A 168 10.39 1.92 -10.05
C PHE A 168 9.54 2.78 -9.10
N TYR A 169 10.19 3.49 -8.18
CA TYR A 169 9.54 4.40 -7.24
C TYR A 169 8.83 5.56 -7.96
N PHE A 170 9.47 6.14 -8.98
CA PHE A 170 8.83 7.15 -9.82
C PHE A 170 7.61 6.60 -10.56
N SER A 171 7.69 5.40 -11.15
CA SER A 171 6.55 4.81 -11.86
C SER A 171 5.34 4.55 -10.96
N ILE A 172 5.56 4.18 -9.70
CA ILE A 172 4.48 4.01 -8.72
C ILE A 172 3.74 5.32 -8.49
N ASN A 173 4.48 6.38 -8.19
CA ASN A 173 3.90 7.69 -7.87
C ASN A 173 3.25 8.32 -9.11
N ALA A 174 3.85 8.21 -10.29
CA ALA A 174 3.29 8.69 -11.54
C ALA A 174 1.97 7.97 -11.89
N GLY A 175 1.94 6.63 -11.77
CA GLY A 175 0.73 5.83 -11.99
C GLY A 175 -0.39 6.20 -11.00
N SER A 176 -0.06 6.36 -9.72
CA SER A 176 -0.99 6.81 -8.68
C SER A 176 -1.53 8.22 -8.96
N PHE A 177 -0.65 9.18 -9.23
CA PHE A 177 -1.03 10.57 -9.52
C PHE A 177 -1.98 10.67 -10.72
N LEU A 178 -1.62 10.06 -11.86
CA LEU A 178 -2.45 10.12 -13.07
C LEU A 178 -3.81 9.44 -12.88
N SER A 179 -3.83 8.26 -12.26
CA SER A 179 -5.05 7.49 -12.09
C SER A 179 -6.03 8.15 -11.10
N THR A 180 -5.52 8.73 -10.02
CA THR A 180 -6.35 9.42 -9.01
C THR A 180 -6.93 10.75 -9.50
N ILE A 181 -6.37 11.34 -10.56
CA ILE A 181 -6.98 12.48 -11.26
C ILE A 181 -8.03 11.99 -12.25
N LEU A 182 -7.66 11.02 -13.10
CA LEU A 182 -8.47 10.65 -14.26
C LEU A 182 -9.68 9.79 -13.89
N CYS A 183 -9.53 8.74 -13.07
CA CYS A 183 -10.62 7.81 -12.78
C CYS A 183 -11.84 8.49 -12.14
N PRO A 184 -11.70 9.44 -11.17
CA PRO A 184 -12.84 10.20 -10.66
C PRO A 184 -13.56 11.01 -11.74
N LEU A 185 -12.83 11.64 -12.67
CA LEU A 185 -13.43 12.41 -13.78
C LEU A 185 -14.24 11.49 -14.70
N MET A 186 -13.74 10.27 -14.95
CA MET A 186 -14.45 9.27 -15.75
C MET A 186 -15.74 8.82 -15.07
N LEU A 187 -15.70 8.55 -13.76
CA LEU A 187 -16.87 8.12 -12.99
C LEU A 187 -17.94 9.22 -12.94
N ALA A 188 -17.53 10.47 -12.76
CA ALA A 188 -18.44 11.62 -12.69
C ALA A 188 -19.05 11.99 -14.06
N ASN A 189 -18.44 11.59 -15.17
CA ASN A 189 -18.90 11.95 -16.50
C ASN A 189 -20.12 11.10 -16.92
N PRO A 190 -21.28 11.70 -17.24
CA PRO A 190 -22.50 10.97 -17.61
C PRO A 190 -22.36 10.06 -18.84
N ASN A 191 -21.45 10.39 -19.76
CA ASN A 191 -21.24 9.59 -20.98
C ASN A 191 -20.38 8.35 -20.71
N TRP A 192 -19.61 8.33 -19.62
CA TRP A 192 -18.60 7.31 -19.37
C TRP A 192 -18.98 6.45 -18.16
N GLY A 193 -19.26 7.07 -17.01
CA GLY A 193 -19.79 6.41 -15.83
C GLY A 193 -18.92 5.24 -15.30
N PRO A 194 -19.54 4.32 -14.52
CA PRO A 194 -18.84 3.21 -13.89
C PRO A 194 -18.11 2.29 -14.87
N ARG A 195 -18.73 1.93 -16.01
CA ARG A 195 -18.14 1.05 -17.03
C ARG A 195 -16.73 1.44 -17.41
N TRP A 196 -16.54 2.70 -17.79
CA TRP A 196 -15.25 3.19 -18.26
C TRP A 196 -14.31 3.51 -17.09
N ALA A 197 -14.86 4.01 -15.98
CA ALA A 197 -14.07 4.31 -14.78
C ALA A 197 -13.40 3.06 -14.18
N PHE A 198 -14.05 1.89 -14.24
CA PHE A 198 -13.46 0.59 -13.85
C PHE A 198 -12.78 -0.14 -15.02
N GLY A 199 -13.27 0.06 -16.25
CA GLY A 199 -12.76 -0.58 -17.46
C GLY A 199 -11.37 -0.09 -17.87
N ILE A 200 -11.09 1.21 -17.78
CA ILE A 200 -9.79 1.78 -18.15
C ILE A 200 -8.65 1.27 -17.25
N PRO A 201 -8.80 1.24 -15.90
CA PRO A 201 -7.91 0.47 -15.04
C PRO A 201 -7.72 -0.98 -15.54
N GLY A 202 -8.79 -1.69 -15.87
CA GLY A 202 -8.71 -3.05 -16.42
C GLY A 202 -7.87 -3.17 -17.70
N VAL A 203 -8.05 -2.23 -18.63
CA VAL A 203 -7.22 -2.16 -19.85
C VAL A 203 -5.75 -1.89 -19.49
N ALA A 204 -5.48 -0.99 -18.55
CA ALA A 204 -4.13 -0.73 -18.07
C ALA A 204 -3.49 -1.99 -17.45
N MET A 205 -4.23 -2.75 -16.62
CA MET A 205 -3.75 -4.01 -16.06
C MET A 205 -3.49 -5.09 -17.14
N PHE A 206 -4.36 -5.15 -18.15
CA PHE A 206 -4.14 -6.04 -19.29
C PHE A 206 -2.87 -5.67 -20.06
N ILE A 207 -2.67 -4.38 -20.34
CA ILE A 207 -1.44 -3.87 -20.95
C ILE A 207 -0.23 -4.21 -20.09
N ALA A 208 -0.29 -4.00 -18.76
CA ALA A 208 0.78 -4.36 -17.84
C ALA A 208 1.18 -5.84 -18.00
N THR A 209 0.18 -6.73 -18.01
CA THR A 209 0.37 -8.17 -18.19
C THR A 209 1.03 -8.52 -19.53
N ILE A 210 0.61 -7.86 -20.62
CA ILE A 210 1.21 -8.05 -21.95
C ILE A 210 2.67 -7.57 -21.98
N PHE A 211 2.96 -6.40 -21.39
CA PHE A 211 4.33 -5.88 -21.27
C PHE A 211 5.23 -6.85 -20.50
N PHE A 212 4.75 -7.35 -19.35
CA PHE A 212 5.49 -8.35 -18.58
C PHE A 212 5.72 -9.64 -19.38
N TRP A 213 4.69 -10.17 -20.02
CA TRP A 213 4.80 -11.36 -20.87
C TRP A 213 5.74 -11.15 -22.08
N ALA A 214 5.78 -9.96 -22.67
CA ALA A 214 6.68 -9.64 -23.77
C ALA A 214 8.16 -9.73 -23.34
N GLY A 215 8.46 -9.37 -22.09
CA GLY A 215 9.80 -9.45 -21.50
C GLY A 215 10.29 -10.87 -21.18
N ARG A 216 9.45 -11.91 -21.30
CA ARG A 216 9.77 -13.31 -20.90
C ARG A 216 11.04 -13.92 -21.48
N LYS A 217 11.51 -13.46 -22.65
CA LYS A 217 12.77 -13.95 -23.26
C LYS A 217 13.99 -13.12 -22.84
N ARG A 218 13.76 -11.99 -22.18
CA ARG A 218 14.76 -11.03 -21.71
C ARG A 218 14.98 -11.10 -20.20
N PHE A 219 14.07 -11.73 -19.46
CA PHE A 219 14.18 -11.87 -18.01
C PHE A 219 15.08 -13.02 -17.59
N VAL A 220 15.73 -12.82 -16.45
CA VAL A 220 16.30 -13.85 -15.60
C VAL A 220 15.17 -14.50 -14.81
N HIS A 221 15.06 -15.82 -14.91
CA HIS A 221 14.07 -16.67 -14.25
C HIS A 221 14.74 -17.48 -13.16
N ILE A 222 14.74 -16.95 -11.94
CA ILE A 222 15.28 -17.67 -10.78
C ILE A 222 14.39 -18.88 -10.48
N PRO A 223 14.95 -20.10 -10.39
CA PRO A 223 14.20 -21.28 -9.97
C PRO A 223 13.64 -21.13 -8.54
N PRO A 224 12.52 -21.80 -8.22
CA PRO A 224 11.96 -21.76 -6.86
C PRO A 224 12.99 -22.26 -5.84
N ALA A 225 13.16 -21.54 -4.72
CA ALA A 225 14.07 -21.93 -3.65
C ALA A 225 13.56 -23.14 -2.83
N GLY A 226 12.29 -23.50 -2.97
CA GLY A 226 11.62 -24.57 -2.23
C GLY A 226 11.17 -24.14 -0.83
N TRP A 227 10.79 -25.13 -0.01
CA TRP A 227 10.20 -24.91 1.32
C TRP A 227 11.17 -24.45 2.42
N GLY A 228 12.43 -24.17 2.07
CA GLY A 228 13.45 -23.75 3.03
C GLY A 228 13.07 -22.47 3.78
N PHE A 229 12.40 -21.52 3.10
CA PHE A 229 11.99 -20.26 3.69
C PHE A 229 10.97 -20.45 4.84
N VAL A 230 9.99 -21.34 4.66
CA VAL A 230 8.96 -21.62 5.69
C VAL A 230 9.61 -22.26 6.91
N LYS A 231 10.53 -23.20 6.71
CA LYS A 231 11.27 -23.84 7.82
C LYS A 231 12.10 -22.80 8.60
N GLN A 232 12.70 -21.84 7.91
CA GLN A 232 13.47 -20.76 8.54
C GLN A 232 12.56 -19.79 9.33
N MET A 233 11.36 -19.49 8.83
CA MET A 233 10.38 -18.67 9.56
C MET A 233 10.02 -19.25 10.92
N PHE A 234 9.76 -20.56 10.97
CA PHE A 234 9.40 -21.27 12.19
C PHE A 234 10.61 -21.77 13.00
N SER A 235 11.82 -21.37 12.63
CA SER A 235 13.02 -21.65 13.43
C SER A 235 13.02 -20.83 14.73
N LYS A 236 13.79 -21.27 15.73
CA LYS A 236 13.93 -20.53 17.01
C LYS A 236 14.48 -19.11 16.79
N GLU A 237 15.44 -18.95 15.88
CA GLU A 237 16.01 -17.66 15.53
C GLU A 237 14.95 -16.76 14.88
N GLY A 238 14.14 -17.33 13.99
CA GLY A 238 13.11 -16.60 13.29
C GLY A 238 11.93 -16.15 14.11
N LEU A 239 11.41 -17.04 14.96
CA LEU A 239 10.38 -16.69 15.94
C LEU A 239 10.91 -15.65 16.92
N GLY A 240 12.19 -15.73 17.31
CA GLY A 240 12.83 -14.73 18.16
C GLY A 240 12.94 -13.35 17.50
N ALA A 241 13.32 -13.30 16.22
CA ALA A 241 13.40 -12.04 15.47
C ALA A 241 12.02 -11.42 15.22
N LEU A 242 11.05 -12.23 14.78
CA LEU A 242 9.66 -11.79 14.58
C LEU A 242 9.04 -11.34 15.90
N GLY A 243 9.24 -12.07 17.01
CA GLY A 243 8.69 -11.70 18.32
C GLY A 243 9.16 -10.32 18.80
N ARG A 244 10.40 -9.94 18.52
CA ARG A 244 10.88 -8.57 18.80
C ARG A 244 10.17 -7.55 17.90
N LEU A 245 10.08 -7.81 16.61
CA LEU A 245 9.43 -6.91 15.65
C LEU A 245 7.92 -6.74 15.90
N VAL A 246 7.23 -7.78 16.41
CA VAL A 246 5.81 -7.75 16.78
C VAL A 246 5.51 -6.57 17.72
N ILE A 247 6.42 -6.25 18.64
CA ILE A 247 6.29 -5.12 19.57
C ILE A 247 6.07 -3.80 18.80
N VAL A 248 6.77 -3.59 17.68
CA VAL A 248 6.61 -2.39 16.85
C VAL A 248 5.43 -2.54 15.88
N TYR A 249 5.25 -3.74 15.33
CA TYR A 249 4.28 -4.03 14.28
C TYR A 249 2.83 -3.83 14.70
N ILE A 250 2.48 -4.08 15.96
CA ILE A 250 1.13 -3.82 16.47
C ILE A 250 0.78 -2.32 16.35
N PHE A 251 1.71 -1.42 16.67
CA PHE A 251 1.49 0.02 16.55
C PHE A 251 1.51 0.48 15.09
N VAL A 252 2.33 -0.14 14.25
CA VAL A 252 2.32 0.08 12.80
C VAL A 252 0.99 -0.37 12.18
N ALA A 253 0.38 -1.45 12.66
CA ALA A 253 -0.96 -1.85 12.21
C ALA A 253 -2.01 -0.79 12.54
N ILE A 254 -1.95 -0.17 13.73
CA ILE A 254 -2.81 0.97 14.08
C ILE A 254 -2.53 2.17 13.15
N PHE A 255 -1.27 2.42 12.78
CA PHE A 255 -0.94 3.44 11.78
C PHE A 255 -1.65 3.20 10.44
N TRP A 256 -1.60 1.97 9.92
CA TRP A 256 -2.28 1.64 8.66
C TRP A 256 -3.81 1.73 8.76
N SER A 257 -4.38 1.46 9.94
CA SER A 257 -5.82 1.59 10.17
C SER A 257 -6.33 3.03 9.99
N LEU A 258 -5.48 4.03 10.26
CA LEU A 258 -5.74 5.45 10.01
C LEU A 258 -5.33 5.87 8.59
N TRP A 259 -4.10 5.55 8.18
CA TRP A 259 -3.54 6.04 6.92
C TRP A 259 -4.39 5.62 5.72
N ASP A 260 -4.84 4.36 5.66
CA ASP A 260 -5.62 3.86 4.52
C ASP A 260 -7.00 4.51 4.38
N GLN A 261 -7.54 5.11 5.46
CA GLN A 261 -8.79 5.88 5.40
C GLN A 261 -8.65 7.17 4.58
N SER A 262 -7.44 7.74 4.50
CA SER A 262 -7.14 8.92 3.68
C SER A 262 -7.03 8.60 2.19
N SER A 263 -6.91 7.32 1.81
CA SER A 263 -6.59 6.89 0.44
C SER A 263 -7.80 6.25 -0.24
N GLY A 264 -8.90 7.01 -0.34
CA GLY A 264 -10.14 6.57 -0.99
C GLY A 264 -11.24 6.11 -0.03
N GLY A 265 -11.02 6.22 1.29
CA GLY A 265 -11.97 5.83 2.34
C GLY A 265 -12.79 7.00 2.88
N SER A 266 -12.73 7.22 4.20
CA SER A 266 -13.57 8.19 4.91
C SER A 266 -13.27 9.65 4.53
N TRP A 267 -12.02 10.00 4.23
CA TRP A 267 -11.67 11.39 3.87
C TRP A 267 -12.34 11.81 2.55
N THR A 268 -12.47 10.87 1.60
CA THR A 268 -13.21 11.07 0.35
C THR A 268 -14.71 11.28 0.59
N LEU A 269 -15.28 10.61 1.59
CA LEU A 269 -16.68 10.78 1.98
C LEU A 269 -16.90 12.15 2.62
N GLN A 270 -16.03 12.55 3.56
CA GLN A 270 -16.08 13.89 4.16
C GLN A 270 -15.96 15.01 3.13
N ALA A 271 -15.08 14.83 2.12
CA ALA A 271 -14.84 15.82 1.07
C ALA A 271 -16.11 16.20 0.28
N ARG A 272 -17.15 15.36 0.26
CA ARG A 272 -18.44 15.66 -0.40
C ARG A 272 -19.14 16.89 0.19
N ASN A 273 -18.92 17.13 1.47
CA ASN A 273 -19.58 18.19 2.22
C ASN A 273 -18.70 19.45 2.36
N MET A 274 -17.57 19.49 1.65
CA MET A 274 -16.59 20.57 1.70
C MET A 274 -16.66 21.49 0.48
N ASP A 275 -16.03 22.65 0.56
CA ASP A 275 -15.71 23.47 -0.61
C ASP A 275 -14.41 22.96 -1.24
N LEU A 276 -14.55 22.32 -2.42
CA LEU A 276 -13.46 21.69 -3.15
C LEU A 276 -12.80 22.60 -4.20
N ASN A 277 -12.96 23.91 -4.08
CA ASN A 277 -12.22 24.87 -4.90
C ASN A 277 -10.74 24.91 -4.49
N PHE A 278 -9.87 24.39 -5.37
CA PHE A 278 -8.42 24.40 -5.20
C PHE A 278 -7.78 25.26 -6.29
N PHE A 279 -7.33 26.47 -5.93
CA PHE A 279 -6.78 27.46 -6.87
C PHE A 279 -7.70 27.78 -8.06
N GLY A 280 -9.01 27.85 -7.86
CA GLY A 280 -9.98 28.12 -8.93
C GLY A 280 -10.41 26.88 -9.72
N MET A 281 -9.81 25.71 -9.47
CA MET A 281 -10.23 24.43 -10.03
C MET A 281 -11.19 23.73 -9.06
N GLN A 282 -12.37 23.36 -9.56
CA GLN A 282 -13.33 22.57 -8.79
C GLN A 282 -12.91 21.10 -8.78
N LEU A 283 -12.41 20.61 -7.65
CA LEU A 283 -12.05 19.20 -7.51
C LEU A 283 -13.29 18.33 -7.23
N LEU A 284 -13.20 17.06 -7.62
CA LEU A 284 -14.12 16.02 -7.17
C LEU A 284 -13.68 15.48 -5.81
N PRO A 285 -14.61 14.97 -4.97
CA PRO A 285 -14.27 14.43 -3.65
C PRO A 285 -13.17 13.37 -3.67
N ALA A 286 -13.16 12.48 -4.67
CA ALA A 286 -12.13 11.44 -4.80
C ALA A 286 -10.77 11.95 -5.31
N GLN A 287 -10.65 13.21 -5.77
CA GLN A 287 -9.37 13.78 -6.22
C GLN A 287 -8.54 14.35 -5.07
N VAL A 288 -9.09 14.51 -3.86
CA VAL A 288 -8.33 15.03 -2.70
C VAL A 288 -7.14 14.14 -2.35
N GLN A 289 -7.25 12.82 -2.57
CA GLN A 289 -6.19 11.86 -2.30
C GLN A 289 -4.97 11.99 -3.24
N THR A 290 -5.10 12.71 -4.37
CA THR A 290 -3.98 13.01 -5.28
C THR A 290 -2.87 13.81 -4.58
N ALA A 291 -3.17 14.47 -3.45
CA ALA A 291 -2.18 15.15 -2.63
C ALA A 291 -1.04 14.21 -2.18
N ASN A 292 -1.35 12.98 -1.75
CA ASN A 292 -0.36 12.07 -1.16
C ASN A 292 0.82 11.70 -2.10
N PRO A 293 0.62 11.21 -3.34
CA PRO A 293 1.74 10.87 -4.22
C PRO A 293 2.63 12.06 -4.61
N ILE A 294 2.10 13.30 -4.58
CA ILE A 294 2.94 14.50 -4.76
C ILE A 294 3.71 14.80 -3.47
N LEU A 295 3.00 14.82 -2.34
CA LEU A 295 3.59 15.14 -1.06
C LEU A 295 4.69 14.14 -0.70
N ILE A 296 4.56 12.84 -0.96
CA ILE A 296 5.60 11.88 -0.62
C ILE A 296 6.91 12.13 -1.41
N LEU A 297 6.81 12.50 -2.69
CA LEU A 297 7.97 12.86 -3.52
C LEU A 297 8.68 14.11 -3.01
N LEU A 298 7.93 15.06 -2.43
CA LEU A 298 8.48 16.29 -1.85
C LEU A 298 8.99 16.07 -0.41
N PHE A 299 8.29 15.26 0.37
CA PHE A 299 8.54 15.08 1.80
C PHE A 299 9.71 14.14 2.05
N ILE A 300 9.96 13.14 1.22
CA ILE A 300 11.16 12.29 1.38
C ILE A 300 12.46 13.11 1.40
N PRO A 301 12.77 13.97 0.41
CA PRO A 301 13.97 14.79 0.46
C PRO A 301 13.91 15.84 1.58
N LEU A 302 12.76 16.49 1.79
CA LEU A 302 12.59 17.48 2.86
C LEU A 302 12.88 16.86 4.25
N MET A 303 12.34 15.68 4.51
CA MET A 303 12.50 15.01 5.79
C MET A 303 13.93 14.56 6.00
N ASN A 304 14.56 13.93 5.00
CA ASN A 304 15.93 13.42 5.15
C ASN A 304 17.00 14.51 5.21
N TYR A 305 16.88 15.57 4.41
CA TYR A 305 17.92 16.59 4.29
C TYR A 305 17.72 17.82 5.16
N VAL A 306 16.49 18.08 5.62
CA VAL A 306 16.17 19.28 6.40
C VAL A 306 15.62 18.92 7.77
N ILE A 307 14.48 18.22 7.83
CA ILE A 307 13.76 18.03 9.10
C ILE A 307 14.50 17.07 10.05
N TYR A 308 14.96 15.91 9.58
CA TYR A 308 15.68 14.96 10.43
C TYR A 308 16.97 15.55 11.01
N PRO A 309 17.85 16.21 10.23
CA PRO A 309 19.01 16.89 10.80
C PRO A 309 18.64 18.00 11.78
N MET A 310 17.54 18.73 11.57
CA MET A 310 17.09 19.77 12.50
C MET A 310 16.60 19.20 13.83
N ILE A 311 15.83 18.09 13.80
CA ILE A 311 15.37 17.41 15.02
C ILE A 311 16.57 16.79 15.77
N ASP A 312 17.50 16.18 15.03
CA ASP A 312 18.68 15.51 15.60
C ASP A 312 19.60 16.49 16.38
N LYS A 313 19.61 17.77 16.00
CA LYS A 313 20.28 18.84 16.77
C LYS A 313 19.67 19.09 18.15
N VAL A 314 18.39 18.79 18.35
CA VAL A 314 17.69 18.99 19.63
C VAL A 314 17.78 17.73 20.49
N PHE A 315 17.55 16.56 19.90
CA PHE A 315 17.70 15.27 20.57
C PHE A 315 18.04 14.17 19.57
N PRO A 316 18.77 13.10 19.97
CA PRO A 316 19.14 12.02 19.06
C PRO A 316 17.92 11.36 18.41
N LEU A 317 17.83 11.37 17.08
CA LEU A 317 16.67 10.90 16.33
C LEU A 317 16.80 9.42 15.95
N THR A 318 16.59 8.54 16.94
CA THR A 318 16.64 7.08 16.72
C THR A 318 15.48 6.58 15.84
N PRO A 319 15.60 5.40 15.20
CA PRO A 319 14.52 4.83 14.39
C PRO A 319 13.19 4.69 15.14
N LEU A 320 13.23 4.28 16.41
CA LEU A 320 12.03 4.16 17.24
C LEU A 320 11.45 5.54 17.58
N ARG A 321 12.27 6.56 17.83
CA ARG A 321 11.79 7.93 18.03
C ARG A 321 11.12 8.48 16.77
N LYS A 322 11.67 8.22 15.58
CA LYS A 322 11.02 8.59 14.31
C LYS A 322 9.63 7.96 14.19
N ILE A 323 9.54 6.64 14.39
CA ILE A 323 8.25 5.94 14.36
C ILE A 323 7.28 6.57 15.38
N GLY A 324 7.72 6.80 16.61
CA GLY A 324 6.89 7.41 17.66
C GLY A 324 6.35 8.79 17.28
N ILE A 325 7.21 9.68 16.78
CA ILE A 325 6.79 11.01 16.29
C ILE A 325 5.79 10.85 15.14
N GLY A 326 6.03 9.94 14.20
CA GLY A 326 5.14 9.72 13.08
C GLY A 326 3.75 9.17 13.48
N LEU A 327 3.68 8.34 14.53
CA LEU A 327 2.41 7.92 15.12
C LEU A 327 1.64 9.11 15.70
N PHE A 328 2.32 9.99 16.45
CA PHE A 328 1.70 11.22 16.98
C PHE A 328 1.20 12.16 15.88
N LEU A 329 1.99 12.37 14.82
CA LEU A 329 1.58 13.18 13.67
C LEU A 329 0.33 12.59 12.98
N THR A 330 0.27 11.27 12.84
CA THR A 330 -0.90 10.56 12.29
C THR A 330 -2.15 10.76 13.14
N GLY A 331 -2.01 10.75 14.47
CA GLY A 331 -3.13 11.07 15.38
C GLY A 331 -3.57 12.53 15.22
N PHE A 332 -2.61 13.45 15.11
CA PHE A 332 -2.89 14.87 14.94
C PHE A 332 -3.57 15.20 13.60
N SER A 333 -3.24 14.51 12.51
CA SER A 333 -3.97 14.69 11.24
C SER A 333 -5.44 14.33 11.39
N PHE A 334 -5.77 13.29 12.15
CA PHE A 334 -7.17 12.92 12.44
C PHE A 334 -7.88 13.91 13.38
N VAL A 335 -7.15 14.62 14.25
CA VAL A 335 -7.72 15.75 15.00
C VAL A 335 -8.15 16.87 14.05
N VAL A 336 -7.34 17.18 13.03
CA VAL A 336 -7.72 18.14 11.98
C VAL A 336 -8.96 17.66 11.22
N ILE A 337 -9.03 16.38 10.85
CA ILE A 337 -10.21 15.81 10.16
C ILE A 337 -11.47 15.85 11.04
N ALA A 338 -11.35 15.57 12.34
CA ALA A 338 -12.46 15.70 13.28
C ALA A 338 -12.90 17.16 13.44
N TYR A 339 -11.96 18.11 13.45
CA TYR A 339 -12.29 19.54 13.46
C TYR A 339 -13.03 19.97 12.19
N ILE A 340 -12.60 19.50 11.01
CA ILE A 340 -13.33 19.69 9.75
C ILE A 340 -14.76 19.16 9.88
N GLN A 341 -14.93 17.96 10.44
CA GLN A 341 -16.25 17.37 10.63
C GLN A 341 -17.12 18.21 11.56
N SER A 342 -16.56 18.79 12.63
CA SER A 342 -17.33 19.67 13.52
C SER A 342 -17.86 20.93 12.82
N MET A 343 -17.10 21.47 11.86
CA MET A 343 -17.56 22.60 11.03
C MET A 343 -18.68 22.17 10.08
N ILE A 344 -18.55 20.99 9.47
CA ILE A 344 -19.58 20.41 8.59
C ILE A 344 -20.88 20.17 9.37
N ASP A 345 -20.79 19.56 10.56
CA ASP A 345 -21.93 19.27 11.42
C ASP A 345 -22.62 20.56 11.91
N ALA A 346 -21.88 21.67 12.01
CA ALA A 346 -22.41 23.00 12.27
C ALA A 346 -23.01 23.71 11.03
N GLY A 347 -23.12 23.02 9.89
CA GLY A 347 -23.69 23.55 8.65
C GLY A 347 -22.73 24.39 7.81
N GLN A 348 -21.44 24.43 8.15
CA GLN A 348 -20.42 25.14 7.37
C GLN A 348 -19.87 24.25 6.24
N ARG A 349 -19.24 24.88 5.23
CA ARG A 349 -18.56 24.18 4.13
C ARG A 349 -17.07 24.52 4.16
N PRO A 350 -16.27 23.84 5.01
CA PRO A 350 -14.85 24.15 5.12
C PRO A 350 -14.12 23.89 3.79
N THR A 351 -13.14 24.72 3.49
CA THR A 351 -12.35 24.61 2.25
C THR A 351 -11.45 23.38 2.27
N VAL A 352 -11.20 22.79 1.09
CA VAL A 352 -10.29 21.64 0.88
C VAL A 352 -8.87 21.86 1.43
N TRP A 353 -8.45 23.12 1.62
CA TRP A 353 -7.19 23.48 2.28
C TRP A 353 -7.01 22.86 3.67
N TRP A 354 -8.09 22.66 4.41
CA TRP A 354 -8.04 21.96 5.70
C TRP A 354 -7.68 20.48 5.55
N GLN A 355 -8.25 19.80 4.55
CA GLN A 355 -7.87 18.42 4.24
C GLN A 355 -6.45 18.35 3.66
N PHE A 356 -6.05 19.32 2.85
CA PHE A 356 -4.67 19.41 2.37
C PHE A 356 -3.66 19.53 3.52
N LEU A 357 -3.96 20.33 4.54
CA LEU A 357 -3.17 20.40 5.78
C LEU A 357 -3.12 19.04 6.49
N ALA A 358 -4.25 18.34 6.60
CA ALA A 358 -4.28 16.99 7.18
C ALA A 358 -3.41 16.00 6.39
N TYR A 359 -3.42 16.05 5.05
CA TYR A 359 -2.52 15.25 4.20
C TYR A 359 -1.05 15.60 4.42
N VAL A 360 -0.70 16.89 4.54
CA VAL A 360 0.68 17.33 4.85
C VAL A 360 1.18 16.70 6.15
N ILE A 361 0.37 16.76 7.21
CA ILE A 361 0.71 16.19 8.52
C ILE A 361 0.79 14.65 8.42
N LEU A 362 -0.19 14.03 7.76
CA LEU A 362 -0.25 12.57 7.59
C LEU A 362 0.96 12.05 6.80
N THR A 363 1.34 12.71 5.70
CA THR A 363 2.49 12.32 4.89
C THR A 363 3.82 12.51 5.63
N ALA A 364 3.95 13.56 6.46
CA ALA A 364 5.10 13.66 7.38
C ALA A 364 5.15 12.43 8.32
N GLY A 365 4.02 12.06 8.93
CA GLY A 365 3.92 10.85 9.75
C GLY A 365 4.27 9.57 8.98
N GLU A 366 3.76 9.42 7.75
CA GLU A 366 4.04 8.31 6.86
C GLU A 366 5.52 8.14 6.58
N THR A 367 6.24 9.21 6.23
CA THR A 367 7.69 9.13 5.97
C THR A 367 8.47 8.67 7.20
N MET A 368 8.02 9.04 8.41
CA MET A 368 8.68 8.65 9.65
C MET A 368 8.36 7.22 10.08
N VAL A 369 7.13 6.74 9.85
CA VAL A 369 6.70 5.39 10.24
C VAL A 369 7.03 4.35 9.18
N SER A 370 6.60 4.57 7.93
CA SER A 370 6.63 3.56 6.88
C SER A 370 8.05 3.26 6.40
N ILE A 371 8.83 4.31 6.09
CA ILE A 371 10.20 4.17 5.59
C ILE A 371 11.11 3.62 6.70
N THR A 372 11.10 4.28 7.86
CA THR A 372 11.93 3.87 9.00
C THR A 372 11.53 2.50 9.54
N GLY A 373 10.23 2.19 9.59
CA GLY A 373 9.75 0.91 10.08
C GLY A 373 10.16 -0.23 9.16
N LEU A 374 10.11 -0.04 7.84
CA LEU A 374 10.60 -1.02 6.88
C LEU A 374 12.12 -1.24 7.01
N GLU A 375 12.89 -0.16 7.10
CA GLU A 375 14.34 -0.22 7.30
C GLU A 375 14.72 -0.92 8.62
N LEU A 376 14.04 -0.60 9.73
CA LEU A 376 14.20 -1.27 11.02
C LEU A 376 13.89 -2.76 10.89
N SER A 377 12.82 -3.10 10.19
CA SER A 377 12.43 -4.49 9.96
C SER A 377 13.53 -5.25 9.21
N TYR A 378 14.11 -4.65 8.18
CA TYR A 378 15.21 -5.25 7.43
C TYR A 378 16.50 -5.42 8.25
N THR A 379 16.85 -4.44 9.07
CA THR A 379 18.11 -4.44 9.84
C THR A 379 18.06 -5.30 11.09
N GLN A 380 16.86 -5.55 11.63
CA GLN A 380 16.67 -6.40 12.82
C GLN A 380 16.39 -7.87 12.48
N ALA A 381 16.29 -8.20 11.19
CA ALA A 381 16.03 -9.54 10.68
C ALA A 381 17.32 -10.24 10.23
N PRO A 382 17.52 -11.54 10.57
CA PRO A 382 18.58 -12.34 9.98
C PRO A 382 18.51 -12.30 8.44
N ASN A 383 19.65 -12.35 7.76
CA ASN A 383 19.72 -12.22 6.29
C ASN A 383 18.85 -13.25 5.56
N LYS A 384 18.79 -14.47 6.11
CA LYS A 384 17.98 -15.59 5.60
C LYS A 384 16.46 -15.35 5.73
N MET A 385 16.03 -14.34 6.49
CA MET A 385 14.63 -14.09 6.84
C MET A 385 14.04 -12.78 6.30
N LYS A 386 14.77 -12.03 5.47
CA LYS A 386 14.31 -10.75 4.93
C LYS A 386 12.93 -10.85 4.26
N SER A 387 12.67 -11.92 3.50
CA SER A 387 11.36 -12.16 2.84
C SER A 387 10.22 -12.40 3.83
N ALA A 388 10.49 -13.13 4.91
CA ALA A 388 9.51 -13.41 5.96
C ALA A 388 9.13 -12.15 6.74
N VAL A 389 10.12 -11.33 7.03
CA VAL A 389 9.92 -10.07 7.75
C VAL A 389 9.17 -9.06 6.88
N MET A 390 9.41 -9.03 5.57
CA MET A 390 8.59 -8.26 4.63
C MET A 390 7.13 -8.76 4.59
N ALA A 391 6.90 -10.07 4.59
CA ALA A 391 5.55 -10.62 4.64
C ALA A 391 4.83 -10.22 5.93
N ALA A 392 5.52 -10.27 7.07
CA ALA A 392 5.00 -9.82 8.36
C ALA A 392 4.74 -8.31 8.40
N TRP A 393 5.57 -7.50 7.72
CA TRP A 393 5.34 -6.07 7.55
C TRP A 393 4.07 -5.78 6.75
N LEU A 394 3.87 -6.44 5.60
CA LEU A 394 2.64 -6.29 4.81
C LEU A 394 1.41 -6.78 5.58
N PHE A 395 1.56 -7.82 6.41
CA PHE A 395 0.50 -8.29 7.29
C PHE A 395 0.06 -7.23 8.31
N CYS A 396 0.93 -6.30 8.71
CA CYS A 396 0.52 -5.16 9.56
C CYS A 396 -0.52 -4.28 8.87
N VAL A 397 -0.35 -4.03 7.56
CA VAL A 397 -1.32 -3.28 6.75
C VAL A 397 -2.66 -4.04 6.72
N SER A 398 -2.61 -5.36 6.56
CA SER A 398 -3.81 -6.20 6.60
C SER A 398 -4.54 -6.13 7.94
N LEU A 399 -3.81 -6.25 9.05
CA LEU A 399 -4.37 -6.16 10.41
C LEU A 399 -5.01 -4.80 10.67
N GLY A 400 -4.34 -3.70 10.29
CA GLY A 400 -4.88 -2.35 10.43
C GLY A 400 -6.21 -2.18 9.71
N ASN A 401 -6.28 -2.63 8.45
CA ASN A 401 -7.50 -2.55 7.66
C ASN A 401 -8.57 -3.55 8.09
N ALA A 402 -8.21 -4.72 8.60
CA ALA A 402 -9.15 -5.67 9.19
C ALA A 402 -9.83 -5.07 10.44
N PHE A 403 -9.06 -4.37 11.28
CA PHE A 403 -9.60 -3.62 12.41
C PHE A 403 -10.55 -2.52 11.93
N THR A 404 -10.15 -1.69 10.96
CA THR A 404 -11.02 -0.64 10.38
C THR A 404 -12.30 -1.22 9.78
N ALA A 405 -12.22 -2.36 9.07
CA ALA A 405 -13.39 -3.06 8.54
C ALA A 405 -14.32 -3.53 9.66
N GLY A 406 -13.77 -4.15 10.71
CA GLY A 406 -14.54 -4.60 11.88
C GLY A 406 -15.28 -3.47 12.58
N VAL A 407 -14.62 -2.32 12.80
CA VAL A 407 -15.27 -1.12 13.35
C VAL A 407 -16.42 -0.65 12.47
N ASN A 408 -16.19 -0.56 11.15
CA ASN A 408 -17.20 -0.06 10.21
C ASN A 408 -18.40 -1.02 10.07
N PHE A 409 -18.20 -2.34 10.01
CA PHE A 409 -19.29 -3.31 10.04
C PHE A 409 -20.07 -3.27 11.36
N PHE A 410 -19.39 -3.03 12.48
CA PHE A 410 -20.05 -2.93 13.78
C PHE A 410 -20.96 -1.70 13.89
N ILE A 411 -20.54 -0.57 13.34
CA ILE A 411 -21.32 0.69 13.40
C ILE A 411 -22.34 0.81 12.27
N ALA A 412 -22.29 -0.01 11.21
CA ALA A 412 -23.27 0.01 10.13
C ALA A 412 -24.62 -0.55 10.60
N ASN A 413 -25.71 0.14 10.25
CA ASN A 413 -27.07 -0.32 10.47
C ASN A 413 -27.69 -0.86 9.16
N PRO A 414 -28.66 -1.79 9.23
CA PRO A 414 -29.33 -2.33 8.04
C PRO A 414 -30.10 -1.31 7.19
N ASP A 415 -30.44 -0.15 7.77
CA ASP A 415 -31.12 0.95 7.09
C ASP A 415 -30.16 1.93 6.38
N GLY A 416 -28.86 1.62 6.36
CA GLY A 416 -27.82 2.45 5.76
C GLY A 416 -27.29 3.57 6.67
N THR A 417 -27.86 3.75 7.86
CA THR A 417 -27.36 4.72 8.85
C THR A 417 -26.17 4.15 9.64
N SER A 418 -25.56 4.98 10.49
CA SER A 418 -24.50 4.55 11.40
C SER A 418 -24.88 4.76 12.86
N LYS A 419 -24.46 3.84 13.72
CA LYS A 419 -24.55 3.95 15.20
C LYS A 419 -23.69 5.09 15.75
N MET A 420 -22.74 5.58 14.96
CA MET A 420 -21.75 6.57 15.35
C MET A 420 -21.76 7.73 14.35
N SER A 421 -21.79 8.97 14.85
CA SER A 421 -21.61 10.14 13.98
C SER A 421 -20.19 10.17 13.40
N ASP A 422 -20.04 10.79 12.23
CA ASP A 422 -18.73 10.94 11.59
C ASP A 422 -17.73 11.69 12.49
N PHE A 423 -18.17 12.70 13.24
CA PHE A 423 -17.31 13.41 14.19
C PHE A 423 -16.73 12.47 15.25
N ASN A 424 -17.60 11.67 15.88
CA ASN A 424 -17.17 10.70 16.88
C ASN A 424 -16.27 9.63 16.25
N TYR A 425 -16.57 9.18 15.04
CA TYR A 425 -15.75 8.23 14.29
C TYR A 425 -14.31 8.72 14.10
N TYR A 426 -14.12 9.97 13.64
CA TYR A 426 -12.78 10.55 13.50
C TYR A 426 -12.08 10.74 14.85
N LEU A 427 -12.80 11.18 15.88
CA LEU A 427 -12.25 11.27 17.24
C LEU A 427 -11.84 9.91 17.81
N PHE A 428 -12.58 8.85 17.53
CA PHE A 428 -12.23 7.50 17.97
C PHE A 428 -10.88 7.07 17.38
N PHE A 429 -10.66 7.25 16.08
CA PHE A 429 -9.39 6.93 15.45
C PHE A 429 -8.26 7.86 15.89
N ALA A 430 -8.53 9.16 16.08
CA ALA A 430 -7.56 10.11 16.65
C ALA A 430 -7.13 9.66 18.06
N GLY A 431 -8.09 9.35 18.94
CA GLY A 431 -7.85 8.89 20.30
C GLY A 431 -7.10 7.55 20.32
N LEU A 432 -7.51 6.59 19.49
CA LEU A 432 -6.81 5.31 19.32
C LEU A 432 -5.33 5.52 18.98
N MET A 433 -5.03 6.40 18.03
CA MET A 433 -3.66 6.68 17.62
C MET A 433 -2.86 7.42 18.69
N LEU A 434 -3.46 8.40 19.38
CA LEU A 434 -2.78 9.13 20.46
C LEU A 434 -2.46 8.21 21.64
N VAL A 435 -3.39 7.33 22.03
CA VAL A 435 -3.15 6.30 23.06
C VAL A 435 -2.07 5.33 22.60
N ALA A 436 -2.15 4.84 21.37
CA ALA A 436 -1.14 3.96 20.79
C ALA A 436 0.25 4.62 20.77
N SER A 437 0.34 5.90 20.43
CA SER A 437 1.58 6.68 20.40
C SER A 437 2.17 6.86 21.80
N ALA A 438 1.34 7.15 22.81
CA ALA A 438 1.76 7.27 24.20
C ALA A 438 2.29 5.93 24.75
N ILE A 439 1.57 4.83 24.49
CA ILE A 439 2.02 3.48 24.88
C ILE A 439 3.32 3.13 24.14
N PHE A 440 3.40 3.40 22.84
CA PHE A 440 4.61 3.13 22.05
C PHE A 440 5.83 3.89 22.59
N ALA A 441 5.66 5.16 23.00
CA ALA A 441 6.74 5.94 23.59
C ALA A 441 7.31 5.29 24.86
N VAL A 442 6.48 4.61 25.67
CA VAL A 442 6.92 3.85 26.84
C VAL A 442 7.57 2.53 26.41
N VAL A 443 6.90 1.76 25.55
CA VAL A 443 7.33 0.43 25.10
C VAL A 443 8.65 0.48 24.32
N ALA A 444 8.87 1.54 23.54
CA ALA A 444 10.10 1.74 22.76
C ALA A 444 11.36 1.79 23.65
N ASN A 445 11.25 2.23 24.91
CA ASN A 445 12.38 2.25 25.84
C ASN A 445 12.82 0.85 26.28
N PHE A 446 11.93 -0.14 26.17
CA PHE A 446 12.21 -1.54 26.51
C PHE A 446 12.69 -2.35 25.30
N TYR A 447 12.70 -1.76 24.10
CA TYR A 447 13.11 -2.44 22.89
C TYR A 447 14.63 -2.65 22.85
N LYS A 448 15.07 -3.90 22.75
CA LYS A 448 16.49 -4.26 22.63
C LYS A 448 16.86 -4.47 21.17
N TYR A 449 17.68 -3.57 20.64
CA TYR A 449 18.21 -3.67 19.29
C TYR A 449 19.13 -4.88 19.12
N ARG A 450 19.00 -5.58 17.99
CA ARG A 450 19.97 -6.55 17.47
C ARG A 450 20.11 -6.34 15.96
N THR A 451 21.27 -5.88 15.53
CA THR A 451 21.48 -5.55 14.12
C THR A 451 22.12 -6.75 13.41
N TYR A 452 21.53 -7.13 12.29
CA TYR A 452 22.06 -8.14 11.39
C TYR A 452 22.52 -7.42 10.13
N LEU A 453 23.83 -7.18 10.04
CA LEU A 453 24.45 -6.66 8.83
C LEU A 453 24.87 -7.83 7.94
N GLN A 454 24.80 -7.63 6.62
CA GLN A 454 25.24 -8.64 5.67
C GLN A 454 26.77 -8.61 5.61
N SER A 455 27.43 -9.72 5.98
CA SER A 455 28.87 -9.85 5.86
C SER A 455 29.28 -9.89 4.38
N GLN A 456 30.41 -9.27 4.04
CA GLN A 456 30.93 -9.29 2.66
C GLN A 456 31.45 -10.68 2.24
N GLU A 457 31.72 -11.57 3.21
CA GLU A 457 32.08 -12.98 2.98
C GLU A 457 31.08 -13.90 3.70
N PRO A 458 30.69 -15.04 3.09
CA PRO A 458 29.77 -15.98 3.71
C PRO A 458 30.51 -16.78 4.79
N THR A 459 30.48 -16.31 6.05
CA THR A 459 30.90 -17.14 7.18
C THR A 459 29.74 -17.99 7.67
N GLU A 460 30.02 -19.24 8.07
CA GLU A 460 29.01 -20.18 8.59
C GLU A 460 28.36 -19.70 9.89
N ASP A 461 29.04 -18.82 10.63
CA ASP A 461 28.52 -18.12 11.80
C ASP A 461 28.34 -16.62 11.49
N GLU A 462 27.09 -16.22 11.18
CA GLU A 462 26.69 -14.81 11.15
C GLU A 462 26.44 -14.34 12.59
N THR A 463 27.34 -13.53 13.16
CA THR A 463 27.19 -12.97 14.50
C THR A 463 26.36 -11.69 14.46
N ALA A 464 25.28 -11.63 15.26
CA ALA A 464 24.53 -10.40 15.47
C ALA A 464 25.46 -9.34 16.09
N THR A 465 25.51 -8.16 15.49
CA THR A 465 26.35 -7.05 15.99
C THR A 465 25.54 -6.08 16.83
N GLU A 466 26.19 -5.43 17.80
CA GLU A 466 25.57 -4.35 18.56
C GLU A 466 25.17 -3.18 17.64
N PRO A 467 24.11 -2.43 17.96
CA PRO A 467 23.68 -1.31 17.14
C PRO A 467 24.78 -0.25 17.02
N VAL A 468 25.10 0.16 15.79
CA VAL A 468 25.91 1.37 15.54
C VAL A 468 25.04 2.59 15.88
N LEU A 469 25.03 2.96 17.17
CA LEU A 469 24.44 4.21 17.64
C LEU A 469 25.43 5.36 17.41
N ALA A 470 25.70 5.72 16.16
CA ALA A 470 26.43 6.96 15.85
C ALA A 470 26.18 7.43 14.42
N GLY A 471 25.58 8.63 14.29
CA GLY A 471 25.54 9.42 13.07
C GLY A 471 26.93 9.97 12.71
N GLY A 472 27.79 9.12 12.16
CA GLY A 472 29.04 9.53 11.53
C GLY A 472 28.87 9.54 10.02
N THR A 473 28.97 10.70 9.39
CA THR A 473 29.21 10.84 7.94
C THR A 473 30.37 9.93 7.51
N PRO A 474 30.21 9.06 6.50
CA PRO A 474 31.35 8.48 5.82
C PRO A 474 32.01 9.59 4.98
N THR A 475 33.30 9.83 5.21
CA THR A 475 34.18 10.59 4.30
C THR A 475 34.27 9.95 2.93
#